data_AF-A0A1V3IJS4-F1
#
_entry.id   AF-A0A1V3IJS4-F1
#
_cell.length_a   1.000
_cell.length_b   1.000
_cell.length_c   1.000
_cell.angle_alpha   90.00
_cell.angle_beta   90.00
_cell.angle_gamma   90.00
#
_symmetry.space_group_name_H-M   'P 1'
#
loop_
_entity.id
_entity.type
_entity.pdbx_description
1 polymer ?
#
loop_
_entity_poly.entity_id
_entity_poly.type
_entity_poly.pdbx_seq_one_letter_code
_entity_poly.pdbx_strand_id
1 'polypeptide(L)'
;MDNQSLIDIVSASSKKSFIYHLHYRNKFSKQKFNTIKKAYKFYIKNQSKIDKNMQLRKDFINTFEHTLFLFICDSDKNDFFEIKPYLSIEEKTNIYFDIREMTDTLLSLS
;
A
#
# COMPACT_ATOMS: atom_id res chain seq x y z
N MET A 1 10.11 -8.37 -12.36
CA MET A 1 9.44 -7.07 -12.17
C MET A 1 10.53 -6.02 -12.36
N ASP A 2 10.31 -5.04 -13.22
CA ASP A 2 11.25 -3.93 -13.42
C ASP A 2 10.91 -2.74 -12.51
N ASN A 3 11.74 -1.69 -12.53
CA ASN A 3 11.58 -0.51 -11.69
C ASN A 3 10.26 0.25 -11.99
N GLN A 4 9.91 0.37 -13.27
CA GLN A 4 8.66 1.03 -13.67
C GLN A 4 7.44 0.27 -13.15
N SER A 5 7.47 -1.05 -13.24
CA SER A 5 6.41 -1.91 -12.69
C SER A 5 6.24 -1.74 -11.19
N LEU A 6 7.33 -1.51 -10.43
CA LEU A 6 7.24 -1.22 -9.00
C LEU A 6 6.53 0.10 -8.75
N ILE A 7 6.98 1.18 -9.42
CA ILE A 7 6.38 2.51 -9.30
C ILE A 7 4.88 2.46 -9.64
N ASP A 8 4.50 1.77 -10.71
CA ASP A 8 3.10 1.65 -11.14
C ASP A 8 2.22 0.90 -10.12
N ILE A 9 2.82 0.05 -9.27
CA ILE A 9 2.12 -0.69 -8.20
C ILE A 9 1.90 0.20 -6.98
N VAL A 10 2.88 1.03 -6.61
CA VAL A 10 2.91 1.82 -5.36
C VAL A 10 2.57 3.30 -5.55
N SER A 11 2.38 3.76 -6.78
CA SER A 11 2.03 5.16 -7.05
C SER A 11 0.53 5.36 -7.19
N ALA A 12 0.00 6.41 -6.54
CA ALA A 12 -1.36 6.88 -6.76
C ALA A 12 -1.60 7.46 -8.17
N SER A 13 -0.53 7.82 -8.91
CA SER A 13 -0.65 8.29 -10.29
C SER A 13 -1.06 7.19 -11.28
N SER A 14 -0.77 5.93 -10.93
CA SER A 14 -1.17 4.78 -11.74
C SER A 14 -2.63 4.43 -11.46
N LYS A 15 -3.50 4.57 -12.47
CA LYS A 15 -4.92 4.15 -12.38
C LYS A 15 -5.10 2.67 -12.08
N LYS A 16 -4.03 1.87 -12.20
CA LYS A 16 -4.02 0.43 -11.92
C LYS A 16 -3.53 0.09 -10.51
N SER A 17 -2.98 1.05 -9.77
CA SER A 17 -2.44 0.80 -8.43
C SER A 17 -3.54 0.46 -7.43
N PHE A 18 -3.12 -0.16 -6.32
CA PHE A 18 -4.02 -0.43 -5.21
C PHE A 18 -4.59 0.87 -4.63
N ILE A 19 -3.72 1.85 -4.35
CA ILE A 19 -4.13 3.08 -3.67
C ILE A 19 -5.06 3.93 -4.53
N TYR A 20 -4.87 3.95 -5.86
CA TYR A 20 -5.82 4.62 -6.76
C TYR A 20 -7.23 4.01 -6.64
N HIS A 21 -7.31 2.67 -6.64
CA HIS A 21 -8.60 1.99 -6.51
C HIS A 21 -9.22 2.19 -5.12
N LEU A 22 -8.39 2.17 -4.08
CA LEU A 22 -8.86 2.36 -2.72
C LEU A 22 -9.38 3.78 -2.50
N HIS A 23 -8.65 4.80 -2.95
CA HIS A 23 -9.01 6.20 -2.73
C HIS A 23 -10.11 6.71 -3.67
N TYR A 24 -9.99 6.49 -4.99
CA TYR A 24 -10.90 7.10 -5.96
C TYR A 24 -12.12 6.24 -6.29
N ARG A 25 -12.09 4.96 -5.95
CA ARG A 25 -13.22 4.03 -6.22
C ARG A 25 -13.77 3.40 -4.95
N ASN A 26 -13.25 3.81 -3.79
CA ASN A 26 -13.53 3.21 -2.48
C ASN A 26 -13.50 1.68 -2.54
N LYS A 27 -12.57 1.10 -3.30
CA LYS A 27 -12.58 -0.33 -3.59
C LYS A 27 -11.33 -1.02 -3.06
N PHE A 28 -11.51 -1.79 -1.99
CA PHE A 28 -10.45 -2.67 -1.52
C PHE A 28 -10.35 -3.91 -2.41
N SER A 29 -9.12 -4.23 -2.83
CA SER A 29 -8.85 -5.44 -3.60
C SER A 29 -7.72 -6.20 -2.92
N LYS A 30 -8.07 -7.33 -2.28
CA LYS A 30 -7.10 -8.24 -1.65
C LYS A 30 -6.01 -8.69 -2.62
N GLN A 31 -6.38 -8.92 -3.88
CA GLN A 31 -5.42 -9.26 -4.94
C GLN A 31 -4.41 -8.12 -5.16
N LYS A 32 -4.87 -6.86 -5.26
CA LYS A 32 -3.97 -5.71 -5.44
C LYS A 32 -3.11 -5.45 -4.21
N PHE A 33 -3.67 -5.60 -3.01
CA PHE A 33 -2.88 -5.51 -1.78
C PHE A 33 -1.78 -6.59 -1.72
N ASN A 34 -2.11 -7.84 -2.08
CA ASN A 34 -1.11 -8.90 -2.21
C ASN A 34 -0.04 -8.59 -3.27
N THR A 35 -0.40 -7.88 -4.35
CA THR A 35 0.57 -7.38 -5.32
C THR A 35 1.53 -6.36 -4.69
N ILE A 36 1.06 -5.45 -3.83
CA ILE A 36 1.95 -4.57 -3.06
C ILE A 36 2.89 -5.39 -2.18
N LYS A 37 2.39 -6.39 -1.44
CA LYS A 37 3.25 -7.25 -0.59
C LYS A 37 4.34 -7.94 -1.41
N LYS A 38 4.02 -8.41 -2.62
CA LYS A 38 5.01 -9.02 -3.54
C LYS A 38 6.01 -7.99 -4.06
N ALA A 39 5.54 -6.79 -4.44
CA ALA A 39 6.39 -5.69 -4.88
C ALA A 39 7.36 -5.26 -3.76
N TYR A 40 6.87 -5.13 -2.53
CA TYR A 40 7.67 -4.86 -1.34
C TYR A 40 8.76 -5.91 -1.15
N LYS A 41 8.41 -7.21 -1.13
CA LYS A 41 9.42 -8.29 -0.98
C LYS A 41 10.48 -8.27 -2.08
N PHE A 42 10.06 -7.99 -3.31
CA PHE A 42 10.98 -7.85 -4.43
C PHE A 42 11.90 -6.64 -4.27
N TYR A 43 11.35 -5.50 -3.84
CA TYR A 43 12.10 -4.28 -3.56
C TYR A 43 13.17 -4.52 -2.49
N ILE A 44 12.80 -5.07 -1.32
CA ILE A 44 13.76 -5.37 -0.23
C ILE A 44 14.91 -6.26 -0.73
N LYS A 45 14.59 -7.33 -1.47
CA LYS A 45 15.60 -8.27 -1.98
C LYS A 45 16.58 -7.63 -2.98
N ASN A 46 16.18 -6.56 -3.65
CA ASN A 46 16.94 -5.95 -4.76
C ASN A 46 17.25 -4.46 -4.52
N GLN A 47 17.09 -3.97 -3.29
CA GLN A 47 17.18 -2.55 -2.95
C GLN A 47 18.45 -1.90 -3.50
N SER A 48 19.61 -2.53 -3.30
CA SER A 48 20.92 -2.02 -3.73
C SER A 48 21.03 -1.77 -5.24
N LYS A 49 20.19 -2.42 -6.04
CA LYS A 49 20.16 -2.27 -7.50
C LYS A 49 19.06 -1.32 -7.98
N ILE A 50 17.98 -1.21 -7.20
CA ILE A 50 16.73 -0.57 -7.63
C ILE A 50 16.64 0.87 -7.16
N ASP A 51 17.05 1.18 -5.92
CA ASP A 51 16.73 2.47 -5.31
C ASP A 51 17.97 3.24 -4.90
N LYS A 52 18.55 3.95 -5.89
CA LYS A 52 19.65 4.89 -5.66
C LYS A 52 19.19 6.19 -4.98
N ASN A 53 17.90 6.53 -5.02
CA ASN A 53 17.37 7.86 -4.67
C ASN A 53 16.27 7.86 -3.60
N MET A 54 16.04 6.73 -2.91
CA MET A 54 15.02 6.54 -1.86
C MET A 54 13.55 6.77 -2.27
N GLN A 55 13.26 6.97 -3.55
CA GLN A 55 11.91 7.37 -3.99
C GLN A 55 10.90 6.24 -3.80
N LEU A 56 11.28 5.01 -4.17
CA LEU A 56 10.38 3.86 -4.04
C LEU A 56 10.05 3.57 -2.58
N ARG A 57 11.04 3.69 -1.69
CA ARG A 57 10.80 3.60 -0.24
C ARG A 57 9.72 4.58 0.22
N LYS A 58 9.79 5.85 -0.20
CA LYS A 58 8.79 6.87 0.12
C LYS A 58 7.42 6.50 -0.45
N ASP A 59 7.37 6.01 -1.69
CA ASP A 59 6.11 5.65 -2.34
C ASP A 59 5.40 4.48 -1.63
N PHE A 60 6.16 3.48 -1.13
CA PHE A 60 5.60 2.43 -0.28
C PHE A 60 5.02 3.00 1.02
N ILE A 61 5.79 3.81 1.75
CA ILE A 61 5.35 4.40 3.02
C ILE A 61 4.10 5.26 2.82
N ASN A 62 4.09 6.13 1.81
CA ASN A 62 2.93 6.95 1.47
C ASN A 62 1.70 6.11 1.15
N THR A 63 1.87 5.02 0.39
CA THR A 63 0.78 4.08 0.10
C THR A 63 0.24 3.45 1.38
N PHE A 64 1.12 3.04 2.28
CA PHE A 64 0.74 2.43 3.55
C PHE A 64 0.00 3.40 4.47
N GLU A 65 0.54 4.59 4.68
CA GLU A 65 -0.09 5.65 5.46
C GLU A 65 -1.47 6.02 4.90
N HIS A 66 -1.58 6.20 3.58
CA HIS A 66 -2.85 6.53 2.95
C HIS A 66 -3.86 5.38 3.06
N THR A 67 -3.41 4.13 3.00
CA THR A 67 -4.27 2.96 3.24
C THR A 67 -4.86 2.99 4.66
N LEU A 68 -4.03 3.25 5.66
CA LEU A 68 -4.47 3.34 7.06
C LEU A 68 -5.41 4.52 7.29
N PHE A 69 -5.13 5.67 6.70
CA PHE A 69 -6.03 6.82 6.72
C PHE A 69 -7.43 6.46 6.18
N LEU A 70 -7.51 5.77 5.04
CA LEU A 70 -8.79 5.38 4.45
C LEU A 70 -9.54 4.36 5.33
N PHE A 71 -8.83 3.50 6.08
CA PHE A 71 -9.47 2.61 7.04
C PHE A 71 -10.07 3.34 8.24
N ILE A 72 -9.47 4.46 8.66
CA ILE A 72 -10.01 5.33 9.69
C ILE A 72 -11.27 6.02 9.17
N CYS A 73 -11.25 6.58 7.96
CA CYS A 73 -12.44 7.18 7.34
C CYS A 73 -13.59 6.16 7.22
N ASP A 74 -13.31 4.94 6.73
CA ASP A 74 -14.29 3.85 6.63
C ASP A 74 -14.88 3.39 7.99
N SER A 75 -14.30 3.81 9.12
CA SER A 75 -14.87 3.52 10.44
C SER A 75 -16.03 4.44 10.83
N ASP A 76 -16.14 5.61 10.20
CA ASP A 76 -17.28 6.52 10.37
C ASP A 76 -18.33 6.25 9.28
N LYS A 77 -19.54 5.90 9.71
CA LYS A 77 -20.67 5.57 8.84
C LYS A 77 -21.17 6.75 8.01
N ASN A 78 -20.78 7.97 8.35
CA ASN A 78 -21.15 9.18 7.62
C ASN A 78 -20.03 9.71 6.72
N ASP A 79 -18.87 9.05 6.68
CA ASP A 79 -17.74 9.46 5.85
C ASP A 79 -17.96 9.03 4.38
N PHE A 80 -17.42 9.83 3.46
CA PHE A 80 -17.51 9.62 2.02
C PHE A 80 -16.70 8.40 1.55
N PHE A 81 -15.72 7.95 2.36
CA PHE A 81 -14.79 6.87 2.00
C PHE A 81 -15.24 5.48 2.44
N GLU A 82 -16.53 5.15 2.32
CA GLU A 82 -17.03 3.80 2.58
C GLU A 82 -16.40 2.76 1.62
N ILE A 83 -15.54 1.89 2.15
CA ILE A 83 -14.74 0.92 1.40
C ILE A 83 -15.56 -0.34 1.08
N LYS A 84 -15.56 -0.73 -0.20
CA LYS A 84 -16.23 -1.92 -0.72
C LYS A 84 -15.24 -2.93 -1.33
N PRO A 85 -15.39 -4.24 -1.10
CA PRO A 85 -16.30 -4.84 -0.13
C PRO A 85 -15.93 -4.42 1.30
N TYR A 86 -16.91 -4.45 2.21
CA TYR A 86 -16.64 -4.21 3.62
C TYR A 86 -15.62 -5.21 4.12
N LEU A 87 -14.65 -4.70 4.87
CA LEU A 87 -13.65 -5.50 5.55
C LEU A 87 -14.06 -5.66 7.01
N SER A 88 -13.91 -6.88 7.55
CA SER A 88 -14.09 -7.09 8.98
C SER A 88 -13.01 -6.35 9.79
N ILE A 89 -13.26 -6.11 11.07
CA ILE A 89 -12.27 -5.54 12.00
C ILE A 89 -11.00 -6.40 12.01
N GLU A 90 -11.14 -7.72 11.98
CA GLU A 90 -10.03 -8.66 11.93
C GLU A 90 -9.21 -8.50 10.64
N GLU A 91 -9.86 -8.35 9.48
CA GLU A 91 -9.17 -8.12 8.21
C GLU A 91 -8.38 -6.81 8.21
N LYS A 92 -8.98 -5.71 8.68
CA LYS A 92 -8.29 -4.41 8.80
C LYS A 92 -7.11 -4.50 9.76
N THR A 93 -7.27 -5.22 10.88
CA THR A 93 -6.22 -5.41 11.89
C THR A 93 -5.04 -6.21 11.32
N ASN A 94 -5.31 -7.28 10.57
CA ASN A 94 -4.27 -8.07 9.91
C ASN A 94 -3.52 -7.26 8.85
N ILE A 95 -4.23 -6.44 8.08
CA ILE A 95 -3.62 -5.53 7.10
C ILE A 95 -2.76 -4.47 7.80
N TYR A 96 -3.20 -3.95 8.94
CA TYR A 96 -2.40 -3.03 9.75
C TYR A 96 -1.10 -3.68 10.23
N PHE A 97 -1.14 -4.92 10.73
CA PHE A 97 0.07 -5.62 11.15
C PHE A 97 1.05 -5.84 9.99
N ASP A 98 0.53 -6.25 8.82
CA ASP A 98 1.32 -6.35 7.59
C ASP A 98 2.00 -5.00 7.25
N ILE A 99 1.21 -3.91 7.25
CA ILE A 99 1.71 -2.56 6.94
C ILE A 99 2.79 -2.13 7.94
N ARG A 100 2.57 -2.36 9.23
CA ARG A 100 3.51 -2.00 10.29
C ARG A 100 4.85 -2.71 10.10
N GLU A 101 4.84 -4.03 9.93
CA GLU A 101 6.07 -4.81 9.72
C GLU A 101 6.84 -4.33 8.47
N MET A 102 6.11 -4.11 7.36
CA MET A 102 6.72 -3.62 6.12
C MET A 102 7.30 -2.21 6.30
N THR A 103 6.60 -1.32 7.01
CA THR A 103 7.05 0.05 7.28
C THR A 103 8.29 0.06 8.16
N ASP A 104 8.30 -0.70 9.25
CA ASP A 104 9.44 -0.80 10.16
C ASP A 104 10.69 -1.31 9.42
N THR A 105 10.52 -2.33 8.58
CA THR A 105 11.61 -2.84 7.74
C THR A 105 12.11 -1.78 6.78
N LEU A 106 11.22 -1.10 6.04
CA LEU A 106 11.59 -0.01 5.14
C LEU A 106 12.36 1.08 5.89
N LEU A 107 11.93 1.44 7.10
CA LEU A 107 12.56 2.47 7.92
C LEU A 107 13.97 2.08 8.39
N SER A 108 14.21 0.80 8.64
CA SER A 108 15.53 0.27 9.05
C SER A 108 16.53 0.08 7.90
N LEU A 109 16.12 0.25 6.64
CA LEU A 109 17.04 0.08 5.51
C LEU A 109 18.13 1.16 5.56
N SER A 110 19.38 0.70 5.67
CA SER A 110 20.61 1.48 5.56
C SER A 110 21.06 1.65 4.12
#